data_AF-A0A257X9L7-F1
#
_entry.id   AF-A0A257X9L7-F1
#
_cell.length_a   1.000
_cell.length_b   1.000
_cell.length_c   1.000
_cell.angle_alpha   90.00
_cell.angle_beta   90.00
_cell.angle_gamma   90.00
#
_symmetry.space_group_name_H-M   'P 1'
#
loop_
_entity.id
_entity.type
_entity.pdbx_description
1 polymer ?
#
loop_
_entity_poly.entity_id
_entity_poly.type
_entity_poly.pdbx_seq_one_letter_code
_entity_poly.pdbx_strand_id
1 'polypeptide(L)'
;MIVLVVATLMLFDTYSRQRALLSASIRNTGWVSYQAQLEFVKTRAQFDLSMLEGSPEILRRLKLRIELLRSRLPLLYNKKEIVVDDILAFKEELQSFEARLDQMSDQVATLPRDQAEIREVLTAWIIDLEPLGRALQKVMMASVAYNQGVFNLEQEMAEDPAIVPFLLLILTGAALAVVVVYETRRDRQRFSALVTAQSEARAM
;
A
#
# COMPACT_ATOMS: atom_id res chain seq x y z
N MET A 1 -29.06 13.04 20.03
CA MET A 1 -28.83 11.58 19.92
C MET A 1 -28.54 11.13 18.48
N ILE A 2 -29.41 11.42 17.51
CA ILE A 2 -29.26 10.99 16.11
C ILE A 2 -27.94 11.46 15.46
N VAL A 3 -27.54 12.72 15.67
CA VAL A 3 -26.30 13.30 15.10
C VAL A 3 -25.04 12.58 15.59
N LEU A 4 -25.02 12.12 16.84
CA LEU A 4 -23.86 11.43 17.42
C LEU A 4 -23.74 10.01 16.87
N VAL A 5 -24.87 9.31 16.71
CA VAL A 5 -24.92 7.98 16.09
C VAL A 5 -24.46 8.04 14.63
N VAL A 6 -24.88 9.07 13.88
CA VAL A 6 -24.46 9.29 12.49
C VAL A 6 -22.96 9.59 12.41
N ALA A 7 -22.42 10.43 13.31
CA ALA A 7 -20.99 10.73 13.36
C ALA A 7 -20.14 9.47 13.65
N THR A 8 -20.58 8.62 14.59
CA THR A 8 -19.90 7.36 14.91
C THR A 8 -19.94 6.37 13.74
N LEU A 9 -21.08 6.24 13.07
CA LEU A 9 -21.22 5.37 11.89
C LEU A 9 -20.33 5.86 10.73
N MET A 10 -20.24 7.16 10.51
CA MET A 10 -19.34 7.74 9.51
C MET A 10 -17.86 7.49 9.84
N LEU A 11 -17.47 7.59 11.11
CA LEU A 11 -16.10 7.34 11.56
C LEU A 11 -15.73 5.87 11.38
N PHE A 12 -16.65 4.95 11.69
CA PHE A 12 -16.48 3.51 11.48
C PHE A 12 -16.43 3.13 9.99
N ASP A 13 -17.27 3.73 9.14
CA ASP A 13 -17.23 3.54 7.67
C ASP A 13 -15.90 4.07 7.09
N THR A 14 -15.42 5.21 7.57
CA THR A 14 -14.13 5.78 7.14
C THR A 14 -12.96 4.87 7.53
N TYR A 15 -12.94 4.36 8.78
CA TYR A 15 -11.91 3.44 9.26
C TYR A 15 -11.92 2.09 8.51
N SER A 16 -13.11 1.54 8.26
CA SER A 16 -13.23 0.26 7.55
C SER A 16 -12.82 0.36 6.08
N ARG A 17 -13.17 1.48 5.40
CA ARG A 17 -12.66 1.78 4.05
C ARG A 17 -11.16 1.99 4.02
N GLN A 18 -10.58 2.69 4.99
CA GLN A 18 -9.12 2.86 5.10
C GLN A 18 -8.40 1.52 5.27
N ARG A 19 -8.89 0.63 6.14
CA ARG A 19 -8.35 -0.74 6.30
C ARG A 19 -8.46 -1.57 5.02
N ALA A 20 -9.58 -1.51 4.32
CA ALA A 20 -9.77 -2.25 3.07
C ALA A 20 -8.80 -1.78 1.97
N LEU A 21 -8.58 -0.46 1.86
CA LEU A 21 -7.64 0.12 0.89
C LEU A 21 -6.18 -0.20 1.25
N LEU A 22 -5.82 -0.20 2.53
CA LEU A 22 -4.48 -0.58 3.01
C LEU A 22 -4.19 -2.06 2.73
N SER A 23 -5.10 -2.96 3.10
CA SER A 23 -4.96 -4.40 2.86
C SER A 23 -4.82 -4.74 1.37
N ALA A 24 -5.60 -4.06 0.51
CA ALA A 24 -5.48 -4.21 -0.94
C ALA A 24 -4.13 -3.68 -1.48
N SER A 25 -3.65 -2.53 -0.99
CA SER A 25 -2.37 -1.94 -1.42
C SER A 25 -1.16 -2.79 -0.99
N ILE A 26 -1.16 -3.31 0.25
CA ILE A 26 -0.13 -4.20 0.82
C ILE A 26 0.04 -5.48 -0.01
N ARG A 27 -1.08 -6.13 -0.31
CA ARG A 27 -1.09 -7.37 -1.10
C ARG A 27 -0.62 -7.11 -2.54
N ASN A 28 -0.99 -5.97 -3.12
CA ASN A 28 -0.66 -5.61 -4.49
C ASN A 28 0.84 -5.24 -4.64
N THR A 29 1.41 -4.52 -3.67
CA THR A 29 2.82 -4.06 -3.72
C THR A 29 3.80 -5.22 -3.48
N GLY A 30 3.54 -6.08 -2.51
CA GLY A 30 4.35 -7.28 -2.26
C GLY A 30 4.31 -8.28 -3.42
N TRP A 31 3.14 -8.46 -4.03
CA TRP A 31 3.01 -9.34 -5.19
C TRP A 31 3.75 -8.81 -6.43
N VAL A 32 3.68 -7.51 -6.71
CA VAL A 32 4.37 -6.91 -7.87
C VAL A 32 5.88 -6.97 -7.72
N SER A 33 6.42 -6.66 -6.54
CA SER A 33 7.87 -6.78 -6.27
C SER A 33 8.36 -8.22 -6.41
N TYR A 34 7.62 -9.18 -5.87
CA TYR A 34 7.90 -10.61 -6.06
C TYR A 34 7.88 -11.03 -7.54
N GLN A 35 6.87 -10.59 -8.31
CA GLN A 35 6.78 -10.90 -9.73
C GLN A 35 7.97 -10.36 -10.53
N ALA A 36 8.41 -9.13 -10.24
CA ALA A 36 9.58 -8.55 -10.89
C ALA A 36 10.86 -9.35 -10.57
N GLN A 37 11.06 -9.73 -9.30
CA GLN A 37 12.20 -10.56 -8.89
C GLN A 37 12.18 -11.93 -9.57
N LEU A 38 11.01 -12.57 -9.64
CA LEU A 38 10.86 -13.86 -10.30
C LEU A 38 11.17 -13.77 -11.80
N GLU A 39 10.73 -12.70 -12.47
CA GLU A 39 11.03 -12.51 -13.89
C GLU A 39 12.52 -12.23 -14.12
N PHE A 40 13.20 -11.53 -13.22
CA PHE A 40 14.65 -11.36 -13.27
C PHE A 40 15.38 -12.71 -13.19
N VAL A 41 15.00 -13.58 -12.25
CA VAL A 41 15.60 -14.92 -12.12
C VAL A 41 15.40 -15.75 -13.38
N LYS A 42 14.19 -15.74 -13.96
CA LYS A 42 13.89 -16.44 -15.22
C LYS A 42 14.70 -15.88 -16.39
N THR A 43 14.87 -14.57 -16.44
CA THR A 43 15.66 -13.90 -17.47
C THR A 43 17.13 -14.29 -17.35
N ARG A 44 17.69 -14.30 -16.13
CA ARG A 44 19.08 -14.74 -15.88
C ARG A 44 19.29 -16.20 -16.29
N ALA A 45 18.38 -17.11 -15.94
CA ALA A 45 18.46 -18.49 -16.39
C ALA A 45 18.41 -18.61 -17.93
N GLN A 46 17.64 -17.75 -18.60
CA GLN A 46 17.59 -17.72 -20.07
C GLN A 46 18.89 -17.21 -20.69
N PHE A 47 19.58 -16.26 -20.04
CA PHE A 47 20.93 -15.87 -20.44
C PHE A 47 21.90 -17.06 -20.33
N ASP A 48 21.89 -17.78 -19.21
CA ASP A 48 22.76 -18.96 -19.01
C ASP A 48 22.53 -20.01 -20.13
N LEU A 49 21.27 -20.28 -20.49
CA LEU A 49 20.93 -21.16 -21.60
C LEU A 49 21.45 -20.65 -22.94
N SER A 50 21.35 -19.34 -23.18
CA SER A 50 21.79 -18.70 -24.43
C SER A 50 23.32 -18.71 -24.59
N MET A 51 24.05 -18.70 -23.48
CA MET A 51 25.52 -18.85 -23.46
C MET A 51 25.99 -20.28 -23.75
N LEU A 52 25.16 -21.28 -23.43
CA LEU A 52 25.40 -22.69 -23.75
C LEU A 52 25.07 -22.97 -25.22
N GLU A 53 23.96 -22.42 -25.70
CA GLU A 53 23.48 -22.60 -27.07
C GLU A 53 22.86 -21.30 -27.62
N GLY A 54 23.52 -20.67 -28.58
CA GLY A 54 23.11 -19.42 -29.23
C GLY A 54 22.20 -19.64 -30.43
N SER A 55 21.33 -20.65 -30.40
CA SER A 55 20.43 -20.90 -31.52
C SER A 55 19.42 -19.75 -31.68
N PRO A 56 18.96 -19.43 -32.91
CA PRO A 56 18.08 -18.29 -33.16
C PRO A 56 16.77 -18.33 -32.33
N GLU A 57 16.30 -19.54 -32.03
CA GLU A 57 15.12 -19.78 -31.21
C GLU A 57 15.37 -19.41 -29.73
N ILE A 58 16.52 -19.82 -29.19
CA ILE A 58 16.92 -19.51 -27.80
C ILE A 58 17.15 -18.00 -27.63
N LEU A 59 17.80 -17.35 -28.61
CA LEU A 59 17.99 -15.91 -28.61
C LEU A 59 16.65 -15.15 -28.71
N ARG A 60 15.68 -15.64 -29.48
CA ARG A 60 14.33 -15.05 -29.51
C ARG A 60 13.63 -15.15 -28.16
N ARG A 61 13.78 -16.28 -27.46
CA ARG A 61 13.26 -16.44 -26.09
C ARG A 61 13.96 -15.52 -25.10
N LEU A 62 15.27 -15.32 -25.24
CA LEU A 62 16.02 -14.35 -24.45
C LEU A 62 15.48 -12.93 -24.65
N LYS A 63 15.28 -12.50 -25.90
CA LYS A 63 14.67 -11.22 -26.22
C LYS A 63 13.31 -11.04 -25.51
N LEU A 64 12.42 -12.02 -25.67
CA LEU A 64 11.10 -11.99 -25.02
C LEU A 64 11.20 -11.86 -23.50
N ARG A 65 12.16 -12.56 -22.86
CA ARG A 65 12.37 -12.48 -21.41
C ARG A 65 12.86 -11.10 -20.98
N ILE A 66 13.78 -10.50 -21.73
CA ILE A 66 14.25 -9.13 -21.50
C ILE A 66 13.09 -8.14 -21.60
N GLU A 67 12.25 -8.24 -22.63
CA GLU A 67 11.06 -7.39 -22.80
C GLU A 67 10.05 -7.57 -21.65
N LEU A 68 9.83 -8.81 -21.22
CA LEU A 68 8.97 -9.11 -20.08
C LEU A 68 9.51 -8.51 -18.80
N LEU A 69 10.80 -8.69 -18.49
CA LEU A 69 11.44 -8.06 -17.33
C LEU A 69 11.30 -6.55 -17.36
N ARG A 70 11.59 -5.93 -18.52
CA ARG A 70 11.43 -4.49 -18.74
C ARG A 70 10.00 -4.03 -18.49
N SER A 71 8.98 -4.78 -18.91
CA SER A 71 7.58 -4.44 -18.66
C SER A 71 7.19 -4.46 -17.18
N ARG A 72 7.94 -5.16 -16.32
CA ARG A 72 7.66 -5.26 -14.88
C ARG A 72 8.23 -4.10 -14.08
N LEU A 73 9.36 -3.51 -14.50
CA LEU A 73 10.02 -2.45 -13.72
C LEU A 73 9.14 -1.22 -13.48
N PRO A 74 8.39 -0.69 -14.46
CA PRO A 74 7.51 0.46 -14.25
C PRO A 74 6.44 0.22 -13.18
N LEU A 75 6.02 -1.03 -12.98
CA LEU A 75 4.97 -1.37 -12.01
C LEU A 75 5.41 -1.14 -10.56
N LEU A 76 6.73 -1.07 -10.32
CA LEU A 76 7.32 -0.88 -8.99
C LEU A 76 7.26 0.56 -8.51
N TYR A 77 7.13 1.54 -9.42
CA TYR A 77 7.17 2.96 -9.06
C TYR A 77 6.06 3.83 -9.67
N ASN A 78 5.32 3.36 -10.70
CA ASN A 78 4.26 4.16 -11.35
C ASN A 78 2.87 4.04 -10.70
N LYS A 79 2.69 3.26 -9.63
CA LYS A 79 1.39 3.16 -8.98
C LYS A 79 1.18 4.30 -7.98
N LYS A 80 0.07 5.03 -8.16
CA LYS A 80 -0.46 6.01 -7.19
C LYS A 80 -0.65 5.45 -5.77
N GLU A 81 -0.71 4.13 -5.63
CA GLU A 81 -0.94 3.42 -4.36
C GLU A 81 0.36 2.97 -3.66
N ILE A 82 1.53 3.05 -4.32
CA ILE A 82 2.82 2.73 -3.69
C ILE A 82 3.25 3.96 -2.89
N VAL A 83 2.76 4.04 -1.66
CA VAL A 83 3.14 5.05 -0.66
C VAL A 83 4.28 4.52 0.19
N VAL A 84 5.30 3.93 -0.46
CA VAL A 84 6.50 3.46 0.23
C VAL A 84 7.66 4.28 -0.31
N ASP A 85 8.02 5.33 0.43
CA ASP A 85 9.10 6.25 0.07
C ASP A 85 10.41 5.50 -0.21
N ASP A 86 10.66 4.42 0.52
CA ASP A 86 11.83 3.54 0.31
C ASP A 86 11.84 2.88 -1.07
N ILE A 87 10.67 2.55 -1.65
CA ILE A 87 10.59 1.98 -3.01
C ILE A 87 10.80 3.08 -4.06
N LEU A 88 10.29 4.29 -3.81
CA LEU A 88 10.47 5.45 -4.69
C LEU A 88 11.94 5.87 -4.77
N ALA A 89 12.74 5.64 -3.72
CA ALA A 89 14.18 5.88 -3.75
C ALA A 89 14.92 5.09 -4.84
N PHE A 90 14.37 3.95 -5.29
CA PHE A 90 14.93 3.14 -6.37
C PHE A 90 14.45 3.55 -7.77
N LYS A 91 13.56 4.55 -7.90
CA LYS A 91 12.93 4.90 -9.18
C LYS A 91 13.96 5.23 -10.27
N GLU A 92 14.91 6.12 -9.99
CA GLU A 92 15.91 6.53 -10.98
C GLU A 92 16.81 5.37 -11.39
N GLU A 93 17.21 4.54 -10.41
CA GLU A 93 17.98 3.32 -10.66
C GLU A 93 17.22 2.36 -11.58
N LEU A 94 15.94 2.07 -11.28
CA LEU A 94 15.10 1.19 -12.09
C LEU A 94 14.87 1.73 -13.50
N GLN A 95 14.65 3.04 -13.66
CA GLN A 95 14.51 3.68 -14.97
C GLN A 95 15.79 3.60 -15.80
N SER A 96 16.95 3.70 -15.16
CA SER A 96 18.24 3.49 -15.86
C SER A 96 18.38 2.06 -16.39
N PHE A 97 17.87 1.07 -15.66
CA PHE A 97 17.85 -0.32 -16.10
C PHE A 97 16.83 -0.58 -17.20
N GLU A 98 15.70 0.12 -17.22
CA GLU A 98 14.74 0.03 -18.35
C GLU A 98 15.42 0.39 -19.67
N ALA A 99 16.17 1.49 -19.70
CA ALA A 99 16.91 1.90 -20.90
C ALA A 99 17.97 0.87 -21.33
N ARG A 100 18.67 0.26 -20.37
CA ARG A 100 19.64 -0.82 -20.64
C ARG A 100 18.97 -2.08 -21.18
N LEU A 101 17.84 -2.47 -20.61
CA LEU A 101 17.06 -3.63 -21.08
C LEU A 101 16.50 -3.40 -22.48
N ASP A 102 16.02 -2.18 -22.78
CA ASP A 102 15.58 -1.80 -24.12
C ASP A 102 16.74 -1.93 -25.12
N GLN A 103 17.92 -1.39 -24.78
CA GLN A 103 19.12 -1.52 -25.61
C GLN A 103 19.54 -2.98 -25.83
N MET A 104 19.56 -3.80 -24.77
CA MET A 104 19.88 -5.23 -24.88
C MET A 104 18.88 -5.96 -25.77
N SER A 105 17.58 -5.70 -25.61
CA SER A 105 16.52 -6.31 -26.41
C SER A 105 16.69 -6.05 -27.92
N ASP A 106 17.04 -4.82 -28.27
CA ASP A 106 17.30 -4.44 -29.66
C ASP A 106 18.55 -5.12 -30.22
N GLN A 107 19.60 -5.24 -29.40
CA GLN A 107 20.88 -5.82 -29.80
C GLN A 107 20.86 -7.34 -29.94
N VAL A 108 19.88 -8.06 -29.36
CA VAL A 108 19.77 -9.52 -29.51
C VAL A 108 19.69 -9.94 -30.98
N ALA A 109 19.00 -9.15 -31.82
CA ALA A 109 18.85 -9.46 -33.24
C ALA A 109 20.15 -9.26 -34.06
N THR A 110 21.09 -8.49 -33.52
CA THR A 110 22.37 -8.16 -34.16
C THR A 110 23.55 -8.88 -33.52
N LEU A 111 23.29 -9.85 -32.65
CA LEU A 111 24.36 -10.64 -32.02
C LEU A 111 25.21 -11.36 -33.09
N PRO A 112 26.50 -11.59 -32.78
CA PRO A 112 27.36 -12.39 -33.64
C PRO A 112 26.79 -13.77 -33.93
N ARG A 113 27.27 -14.41 -35.00
CA ARG A 113 26.89 -15.80 -35.33
C ARG A 113 27.78 -16.83 -34.64
N ASP A 114 28.93 -16.42 -34.13
CA ASP A 114 29.86 -17.30 -33.43
C ASP A 114 29.45 -17.48 -31.97
N GLN A 115 29.48 -18.72 -31.48
CA GLN A 115 29.02 -19.05 -30.12
C GLN A 115 29.94 -18.47 -29.03
N ALA A 116 31.24 -18.39 -29.28
CA ALA A 116 32.18 -17.84 -28.31
C ALA A 116 31.97 -16.33 -28.17
N GLU A 117 31.79 -15.63 -29.29
CA GLU A 117 31.46 -14.20 -29.29
C GLU A 117 30.08 -13.91 -28.65
N ILE A 118 29.05 -14.71 -28.95
CA ILE A 118 27.74 -14.60 -28.28
C ILE A 118 27.92 -14.73 -26.76
N ARG A 119 28.66 -15.73 -26.31
CA ARG A 119 28.91 -15.95 -24.87
C ARG A 119 29.60 -14.76 -24.23
N GLU A 120 30.59 -14.17 -24.88
CA GLU A 120 31.31 -12.99 -24.37
C GLU A 120 30.35 -11.81 -24.18
N VAL A 121 29.55 -11.48 -25.21
CA VAL A 121 28.59 -10.37 -25.15
C VAL A 121 27.54 -10.60 -24.06
N LEU A 122 26.96 -11.80 -24.02
CA LEU A 122 25.96 -12.13 -23.00
C LEU A 122 26.53 -12.12 -21.57
N THR A 123 27.82 -12.44 -21.42
CA THR A 123 28.49 -12.43 -20.10
C THR A 123 28.63 -11.00 -19.61
N ALA A 124 29.04 -10.08 -20.49
CA ALA A 124 29.07 -8.66 -20.18
C ALA A 124 27.67 -8.14 -19.78
N TRP A 125 26.62 -8.52 -20.53
CA TRP A 125 25.25 -8.12 -20.21
C TRP A 125 24.75 -8.65 -18.87
N ILE A 126 25.07 -9.91 -18.50
CA ILE A 126 24.73 -10.43 -17.17
C ILE A 126 25.42 -9.61 -16.08
N ILE A 127 26.70 -9.29 -16.24
CA ILE A 127 27.47 -8.51 -15.27
C ILE A 127 26.82 -7.14 -15.07
N ASP A 128 26.44 -6.49 -16.18
CA ASP A 128 25.74 -5.20 -16.16
C ASP A 128 24.37 -5.25 -15.48
N LEU A 129 23.69 -6.40 -15.50
CA LEU A 129 22.39 -6.63 -14.87
C LEU A 129 22.46 -7.11 -13.41
N GLU A 130 23.63 -7.48 -12.88
CA GLU A 130 23.74 -7.88 -11.48
C GLU A 130 23.24 -6.84 -10.46
N PRO A 131 23.50 -5.53 -10.64
CA PRO A 131 22.98 -4.54 -9.71
C PRO A 131 21.45 -4.45 -9.76
N LEU A 132 20.80 -4.71 -10.90
CA LEU A 132 19.33 -4.78 -10.99
C LEU A 132 18.77 -5.87 -10.07
N GLY A 133 19.40 -7.05 -10.05
CA GLY A 133 18.99 -8.12 -9.14
C GLY A 133 19.06 -7.72 -7.67
N ARG A 134 20.10 -6.95 -7.29
CA ARG A 134 20.23 -6.41 -5.92
C ARG A 134 19.19 -5.34 -5.63
N ALA A 135 18.91 -4.45 -6.58
CA ALA A 135 17.88 -3.42 -6.44
C ALA A 135 16.49 -4.03 -6.26
N LEU A 136 16.13 -5.01 -7.10
CA LEU A 136 14.85 -5.73 -6.99
C LEU A 136 14.72 -6.50 -5.67
N GLN A 137 15.80 -7.10 -5.17
CA GLN A 137 15.82 -7.72 -3.85
C GLN A 137 15.57 -6.70 -2.73
N LYS A 138 16.21 -5.53 -2.80
CA LYS A 138 15.98 -4.44 -1.82
C LYS A 138 14.53 -3.94 -1.87
N VAL A 139 13.98 -3.74 -3.07
CA VAL A 139 12.57 -3.34 -3.27
C VAL A 139 11.62 -4.40 -2.68
N MET A 140 11.89 -5.68 -2.89
CA MET A 140 11.11 -6.76 -2.29
C MET A 140 11.20 -6.74 -0.76
N MET A 141 12.39 -6.57 -0.19
CA MET A 141 12.58 -6.46 1.26
C MET A 141 11.89 -5.24 1.85
N ALA A 142 11.96 -4.09 1.18
CA ALA A 142 11.25 -2.87 1.58
C ALA A 142 9.73 -3.09 1.57
N SER A 143 9.20 -3.78 0.55
CA SER A 143 7.79 -4.15 0.51
C SER A 143 7.38 -5.10 1.65
N VAL A 144 8.22 -6.08 2.00
CA VAL A 144 7.96 -6.99 3.12
C VAL A 144 8.00 -6.24 4.45
N ALA A 145 9.01 -5.39 4.66
CA ALA A 145 9.15 -4.59 5.88
C ALA A 145 7.96 -3.63 6.07
N TYR A 146 7.54 -2.95 4.99
CA TYR A 146 6.34 -2.12 5.00
C TYR A 146 5.09 -2.93 5.38
N ASN A 147 4.90 -4.09 4.75
CA ASN A 147 3.76 -4.96 5.05
C ASN A 147 3.75 -5.44 6.51
N GLN A 148 4.92 -5.76 7.07
CA GLN A 148 5.05 -6.15 8.47
C GLN A 148 4.76 -4.96 9.41
N GLY A 149 5.22 -3.75 9.07
CA GLY A 149 4.92 -2.53 9.83
C GLY A 149 3.43 -2.24 9.88
N VAL A 150 2.73 -2.36 8.75
CA VAL A 150 1.26 -2.20 8.75
C VAL A 150 0.58 -3.32 9.53
N PHE A 151 1.04 -4.57 9.42
CA PHE A 151 0.49 -5.68 10.20
C PHE A 151 0.63 -5.45 11.71
N ASN A 152 1.81 -4.99 12.17
CA ASN A 152 2.04 -4.67 13.57
C ASN A 152 1.13 -3.52 14.04
N LEU A 153 0.97 -2.47 13.23
CA LEU A 153 0.06 -1.36 13.50
C LEU A 153 -1.40 -1.83 13.56
N GLU A 154 -1.81 -2.76 12.68
CA GLU A 154 -3.12 -3.39 12.72
C GLU A 154 -3.35 -4.20 14.00
N GLN A 155 -2.31 -4.89 14.49
CA GLN A 155 -2.34 -5.61 15.76
C GLN A 155 -2.44 -4.65 16.95
N GLU A 156 -1.62 -3.61 17.03
CA GLU A 156 -1.70 -2.60 18.10
C GLU A 156 -3.09 -1.93 18.14
N MET A 157 -3.65 -1.58 16.97
CA MET A 157 -5.02 -1.07 16.88
C MET A 157 -6.10 -2.11 17.23
N ALA A 158 -5.82 -3.40 17.02
CA ALA A 158 -6.73 -4.49 17.39
C ALA A 158 -6.63 -4.84 18.89
N GLU A 159 -5.52 -4.54 19.55
CA GLU A 159 -5.31 -4.65 21.00
C GLU A 159 -5.87 -3.43 21.75
N ASP A 160 -6.12 -2.31 21.07
CA ASP A 160 -6.76 -1.11 21.64
C ASP A 160 -8.24 -0.88 21.20
N PRO A 161 -9.14 -1.90 21.20
CA PRO A 161 -10.53 -1.73 20.78
C PRO A 161 -11.38 -1.04 21.87
N ALA A 162 -10.78 -0.70 23.03
CA ALA A 162 -11.51 -0.21 24.19
C ALA A 162 -11.70 1.32 24.19
N ILE A 163 -10.76 2.09 23.64
CA ILE A 163 -10.80 3.56 23.78
C ILE A 163 -11.98 4.19 23.02
N VAL A 164 -12.33 3.66 21.85
CA VAL A 164 -13.43 4.18 21.02
C VAL A 164 -14.80 4.02 21.72
N PRO A 165 -15.21 2.83 22.20
CA PRO A 165 -16.46 2.69 22.94
C PRO A 165 -16.46 3.46 24.27
N PHE A 166 -15.32 3.57 24.98
CA PHE A 166 -15.25 4.37 26.22
C PHE A 166 -15.41 5.87 25.97
N LEU A 167 -14.77 6.45 24.95
CA LEU A 167 -14.95 7.85 24.57
C LEU A 167 -16.40 8.13 24.15
N LEU A 168 -17.03 7.19 23.44
CA LEU A 168 -18.44 7.28 23.08
C LEU A 168 -19.35 7.20 24.31
N LEU A 169 -19.03 6.37 25.30
CA LEU A 169 -19.78 6.22 26.55
C LEU A 169 -19.66 7.49 27.41
N ILE A 170 -18.48 8.12 27.45
CA ILE A 170 -18.27 9.41 28.11
C ILE A 170 -19.04 10.53 27.42
N LEU A 171 -19.00 10.61 26.09
CA LEU A 171 -19.73 11.62 25.31
C LEU A 171 -21.26 11.46 25.44
N THR A 172 -21.76 10.22 25.41
CA THR A 172 -23.19 9.94 25.62
C THR A 172 -23.63 10.20 27.06
N GLY A 173 -22.81 9.83 28.05
CA GLY A 173 -23.06 10.13 29.46
C GLY A 173 -23.09 11.65 29.75
N ALA A 174 -22.14 12.40 29.18
CA ALA A 174 -22.10 13.86 29.32
C ALA A 174 -23.31 14.54 28.67
N ALA A 175 -23.73 14.08 27.48
CA ALA A 175 -24.92 14.60 26.80
C ALA A 175 -26.20 14.33 27.61
N LEU A 176 -26.33 13.15 28.22
CA LEU A 176 -27.46 12.81 29.09
C LEU A 176 -27.50 13.71 30.33
N ALA A 177 -26.35 13.94 30.97
CA ALA A 177 -26.25 14.82 32.13
C ALA A 177 -26.67 16.27 31.82
N VAL A 178 -26.27 16.81 30.66
CA VAL A 178 -26.70 18.15 30.23
C VAL A 178 -28.21 18.22 30.02
N VAL A 179 -28.82 17.19 29.42
CA VAL A 179 -30.28 17.13 29.22
C VAL A 179 -31.01 17.08 30.57
N VAL A 180 -30.56 16.23 31.50
CA VAL A 180 -31.17 16.13 32.84
C VAL A 180 -31.05 17.45 33.61
N VAL A 181 -29.89 18.11 33.55
CA VAL A 181 -29.70 19.43 34.20
C VAL A 181 -30.61 20.49 33.58
N TYR A 182 -30.78 20.46 32.26
CA TYR A 182 -31.68 21.37 31.55
C TYR A 182 -33.15 21.15 31.93
N GLU A 183 -33.62 19.89 31.96
CA GLU A 183 -34.99 19.55 32.35
C GLU A 183 -35.25 19.88 33.83
N THR A 184 -34.30 19.59 34.72
CA THR A 184 -34.40 19.93 36.14
C THR A 184 -34.53 21.45 36.35
N ARG A 185 -33.82 22.26 35.55
CA ARG A 185 -33.95 23.73 35.59
C ARG A 185 -35.30 24.19 35.06
N ARG A 186 -35.75 23.61 33.95
CA ARG A 186 -37.05 23.93 33.32
C ARG A 186 -38.23 23.61 34.24
N ASP A 187 -38.18 22.47 34.93
CA ASP A 187 -39.25 22.05 35.83
C ASP A 187 -39.29 22.88 37.10
N ARG A 188 -38.14 23.31 37.63
CA ARG A 188 -38.07 24.27 38.74
C ARG A 188 -38.71 25.62 38.36
N GLN A 189 -38.47 26.10 37.15
CA GLN A 189 -39.08 27.36 36.66
C GLN A 189 -40.59 27.25 36.47
N ARG A 190 -41.07 26.10 35.99
CA ARG A 190 -42.53 25.84 35.85
C ARG A 190 -43.21 25.72 37.20
N PHE A 191 -42.57 25.05 38.16
CA PHE A 191 -43.09 24.93 39.52
C PHE A 191 -43.16 26.29 40.22
N SER A 192 -42.13 27.15 40.09
CA SER A 192 -42.19 28.51 40.65
C SER A 192 -43.31 29.35 40.02
N ALA A 193 -43.52 29.22 38.69
CA ALA A 193 -44.59 29.93 38.00
C ALA A 193 -46.01 29.45 38.42
N LEU A 194 -46.16 28.15 38.71
CA LEU A 194 -47.42 27.60 39.23
C LEU A 194 -47.68 28.02 40.68
N VAL A 195 -46.63 28.08 41.51
CA VAL A 195 -46.73 28.54 42.90
C VAL A 195 -47.10 30.02 42.95
N THR A 196 -46.52 30.86 42.11
CA THR A 196 -46.91 32.28 42.01
C THR A 196 -48.34 32.45 41.52
N ALA A 197 -48.74 31.70 40.49
CA ALA A 197 -50.12 31.73 39.99
C ALA A 197 -51.14 31.24 41.03
N GLN A 198 -50.80 30.23 41.85
CA GLN A 198 -51.66 29.80 42.97
C GLN A 198 -51.73 30.82 44.10
N SER A 199 -50.63 31.52 44.41
CA SER A 199 -50.65 32.57 45.43
C SER A 199 -51.46 33.79 44.99
N GLU A 200 -51.43 34.14 43.70
CA GLU A 200 -52.24 35.21 43.13
C GLU A 200 -53.73 34.83 43.10
N ALA A 201 -54.06 33.58 42.73
CA ALA A 201 -55.44 33.09 42.72
C ALA A 201 -56.05 32.91 44.12
N ARG A 202 -55.23 32.78 45.18
CA ARG A 202 -55.68 32.71 46.58
C ARG A 202 -55.74 34.08 47.27
N ALA A 203 -55.16 35.11 46.66
CA ALA A 203 -55.18 36.49 47.16
C ALA A 203 -56.33 37.34 46.56
N MET A 204 -57.08 36.78 45.61
CA MET A 204 -58.42 37.23 45.19
C MET A 204 -59.49 36.55 46.02
#